data_AF-A0A3D1SY03-F1
#
_entry.id   AF-A0A3D1SY03-F1
#
_cell.length_a   1.000
_cell.length_b   1.000
_cell.length_c   1.000
_cell.angle_alpha   90.00
_cell.angle_beta   90.00
_cell.angle_gamma   90.00
#
_symmetry.space_group_name_H-M   'P 1'
#
loop_
_entity.id
_entity.type
_entity.pdbx_description
1 polymer ?
#
loop_
_entity_poly.entity_id
_entity_poly.type
_entity_poly.pdbx_seq_one_letter_code
_entity_poly.pdbx_strand_id
1 'polypeptide(L)'
;MSSQLSVGDIVTLQKPHQCGGFAREILQLSGYFGIIRCLTCGEISTKYISDIKRNVKNTGFDNQENETLAGASRMEIYDDEQLRNNPLVSTSEYSINCVPRPSYMADIKTNSVEGERIDNFFSERCFKIFREFCSRSKLVYMKDLYGFDFGKLIRVRGIGVGKVGQIKERWSEYSTKPLDLDKGMLIISRNIVDVPRRAIAEVMGADDPLNSQMDTRDSCFNTSLRGITDLNEGKAGIRQILAAHFQTLHGYSNINILWSAAQSSLPMFLNDNAINSPGILWDLLNKAFEGEYVFSEPHIWQKKPDYPQNVVGIVINFARQQGGIVTREQIDDYFSGIKINAPINSNILKQELLLFYENRKFILSETVDLSQARCDAVTRALDKLFTLENVAYIVLRDITVEWFSHLPEIRGGIPWTALLLQEVLRVCPKIGYRVIFSGLDGQSLDTLGAAIVPDKSDVKTFADVVHRFCYEKCALPIKMPTEKLRITLREAGMLDGNELIYNLHKALKDHRFGFTDENRTVKILER
;
A
#
# COMPACT_ATOMS: atom_id res chain seq x y z
N MET A 1 -29.94 11.59 0.78
CA MET A 1 -29.49 11.64 -0.63
C MET A 1 -27.98 11.48 -0.65
N SER A 2 -27.40 10.78 -1.64
CA SER A 2 -25.96 10.57 -1.72
C SER A 2 -25.34 11.64 -2.63
N SER A 3 -24.60 12.58 -2.06
CA SER A 3 -23.90 13.62 -2.82
C SER A 3 -22.87 12.97 -3.75
N GLN A 4 -23.03 13.17 -5.05
CA GLN A 4 -22.01 12.81 -6.03
C GLN A 4 -20.80 13.72 -5.82
N LEU A 5 -19.62 13.12 -5.68
CA LEU A 5 -18.35 13.83 -5.62
C LEU A 5 -17.82 14.00 -7.03
N SER A 6 -17.35 15.19 -7.34
CA SER A 6 -16.74 15.57 -8.62
C SER A 6 -15.26 15.92 -8.45
N VAL A 7 -14.53 15.94 -9.55
CA VAL A 7 -13.16 16.50 -9.57
C VAL A 7 -13.26 18.02 -9.46
N GLY A 8 -12.46 18.61 -8.57
CA GLY A 8 -12.53 20.02 -8.17
C GLY A 8 -13.28 20.27 -6.85
N ASP A 9 -14.04 19.30 -6.35
CA ASP A 9 -14.78 19.47 -5.08
C ASP A 9 -13.84 19.67 -3.88
N ILE A 10 -14.16 20.64 -3.03
CA ILE A 10 -13.50 20.83 -1.73
C ILE A 10 -14.37 20.17 -0.65
N VAL A 11 -13.89 19.05 -0.11
CA VAL A 11 -14.56 18.30 0.96
C VAL A 11 -13.85 18.49 2.31
N THR A 12 -14.63 18.68 3.38
CA THR A 12 -14.10 18.68 4.75
C THR A 12 -14.24 17.29 5.34
N LEU A 13 -13.12 16.64 5.68
CA LEU A 13 -13.14 15.31 6.28
C LEU A 13 -13.32 15.38 7.81
N GLN A 14 -13.86 14.31 8.40
CA GLN A 14 -14.02 14.17 9.85
C GLN A 14 -12.67 13.98 10.57
N LYS A 15 -11.73 13.27 9.95
CA LYS A 15 -10.38 13.06 10.47
C LYS A 15 -9.42 14.10 9.88
N PRO A 16 -8.59 14.78 10.70
CA PRO A 16 -7.61 15.74 10.22
C PRO A 16 -6.51 15.04 9.40
N HIS A 17 -5.73 15.86 8.69
CA HIS A 17 -4.43 15.43 8.17
C HIS A 17 -3.43 15.19 9.30
N GLN A 18 -2.29 14.59 8.99
CA GLN A 18 -1.14 14.60 9.90
C GLN A 18 -0.67 16.05 10.22
N CYS A 19 -0.86 16.99 9.28
CA CYS A 19 -0.65 18.44 9.51
C CYS A 19 -1.83 19.17 10.20
N GLY A 20 -2.83 18.45 10.73
CA GLY A 20 -4.03 19.04 11.36
C GLY A 20 -5.12 19.51 10.39
N GLY A 21 -4.83 19.70 9.10
CA GLY A 21 -5.79 20.23 8.12
C GLY A 21 -6.98 19.32 7.80
N PHE A 22 -8.22 19.83 7.82
CA PHE A 22 -9.43 19.03 7.54
C PHE A 22 -9.94 19.12 6.08
N ALA A 23 -9.68 20.24 5.38
CA ALA A 23 -10.16 20.46 4.02
C ALA A 23 -9.30 19.73 2.97
N ARG A 24 -9.96 19.18 1.95
CA ARG A 24 -9.36 18.40 0.85
C ARG A 24 -9.96 18.77 -0.49
N GLU A 25 -9.12 19.04 -1.47
CA GLU A 25 -9.53 19.18 -2.88
C GLU A 25 -9.46 17.80 -3.56
N ILE A 26 -10.50 17.42 -4.31
CA ILE A 26 -10.52 16.19 -5.11
C ILE A 26 -9.84 16.46 -6.47
N LEU A 27 -8.64 15.95 -6.67
CA LEU A 27 -7.87 16.14 -7.90
C LEU A 27 -8.23 15.17 -9.02
N GLN A 28 -8.67 13.95 -8.67
CA GLN A 28 -9.02 12.91 -9.64
C GLN A 28 -9.94 11.88 -8.99
N LEU A 29 -10.84 11.29 -9.77
CA LEU A 29 -11.64 10.12 -9.40
C LEU A 29 -11.43 9.04 -10.48
N SER A 30 -11.03 7.84 -10.08
CA SER A 30 -10.74 6.72 -10.99
C SER A 30 -11.14 5.39 -10.35
N GLY A 31 -12.18 4.75 -10.89
CA GLY A 31 -12.72 3.49 -10.36
C GLY A 31 -13.15 3.64 -8.90
N TYR A 32 -12.46 2.94 -7.99
CA TYR A 32 -12.73 2.97 -6.55
C TYR A 32 -11.94 4.04 -5.78
N PHE A 33 -10.99 4.74 -6.41
CA PHE A 33 -10.05 5.64 -5.74
C PHE A 33 -10.23 7.10 -6.16
N GLY A 34 -10.04 8.00 -5.18
CA GLY A 34 -9.90 9.43 -5.38
C GLY A 34 -8.51 9.91 -4.97
N ILE A 35 -7.89 10.76 -5.79
CA ILE A 35 -6.70 11.51 -5.42
C ILE A 35 -7.18 12.80 -4.74
N ILE A 36 -6.73 13.05 -3.52
CA ILE A 36 -7.10 14.22 -2.74
C ILE A 36 -5.86 14.98 -2.25
N ARG A 37 -5.91 16.31 -2.34
CA ARG A 37 -4.86 17.22 -1.87
C ARG A 37 -5.24 17.85 -0.53
N CYS A 38 -4.34 17.85 0.44
CA CYS A 38 -4.48 18.65 1.65
C CYS A 38 -4.34 20.15 1.33
N LEU A 39 -5.41 20.94 1.53
CA LEU A 39 -5.34 22.39 1.34
C LEU A 39 -4.46 23.11 2.39
N THR A 40 -4.08 22.43 3.47
CA THR A 40 -3.25 22.99 4.55
C THR A 40 -1.75 22.76 4.37
N CYS A 41 -1.32 21.64 3.76
CA CYS A 41 0.11 21.36 3.53
C CYS A 41 0.47 20.98 2.07
N GLY A 42 -0.49 21.00 1.14
CA GLY A 42 -0.29 20.63 -0.26
C GLY A 42 -0.10 19.13 -0.53
N GLU A 43 0.03 18.29 0.51
CA GLU A 43 0.29 16.86 0.37
C GLU A 43 -0.85 16.13 -0.35
N ILE A 44 -0.47 15.29 -1.31
CA ILE A 44 -1.40 14.52 -2.15
C ILE A 44 -1.47 13.10 -1.61
N SER A 45 -2.68 12.61 -1.38
CA SER A 45 -2.94 11.25 -0.89
C SER A 45 -4.01 10.55 -1.72
N THR A 46 -3.88 9.25 -1.91
CA THR A 46 -4.91 8.41 -2.55
C THR A 46 -5.80 7.81 -1.46
N LYS A 47 -7.13 7.89 -1.63
CA LYS A 47 -8.13 7.29 -0.73
C LYS A 47 -9.21 6.58 -1.53
N TYR A 48 -9.89 5.61 -0.93
CA TYR A 48 -11.10 5.04 -1.53
C TYR A 48 -12.20 6.11 -1.59
N ILE A 49 -12.96 6.16 -2.68
CA ILE A 49 -14.10 7.08 -2.84
C ILE A 49 -15.17 6.81 -1.76
N SER A 50 -15.35 5.54 -1.37
CA SER A 50 -16.20 5.13 -0.25
C SER A 50 -15.73 5.72 1.09
N ASP A 51 -14.42 5.75 1.35
CA ASP A 51 -13.85 6.37 2.55
C ASP A 51 -13.93 7.89 2.51
N ILE A 52 -13.73 8.53 1.35
CA ILE A 52 -13.95 9.97 1.21
C ILE A 52 -15.42 10.26 1.57
N LYS A 53 -16.38 9.63 0.89
CA LYS A 53 -17.83 9.80 1.14
C LYS A 53 -18.24 9.51 2.59
N ARG A 54 -17.71 8.45 3.22
CA ARG A 54 -18.00 8.09 4.61
C ARG A 54 -17.45 9.11 5.62
N ASN A 55 -16.32 9.75 5.29
CA ASN A 55 -15.64 10.69 6.18
C ASN A 55 -15.91 12.16 5.82
N VAL A 56 -16.65 12.51 4.76
CA VAL A 56 -17.12 13.89 4.57
C VAL A 56 -17.98 14.28 5.78
N LYS A 57 -17.69 15.44 6.37
CA LYS A 57 -18.63 16.06 7.31
C LYS A 57 -19.86 16.48 6.51
N ASN A 58 -21.02 15.88 6.79
CA ASN A 58 -22.30 16.42 6.36
C ASN A 58 -22.52 17.78 7.03
N THR A 59 -21.94 18.84 6.46
CA THR A 59 -22.45 20.19 6.61
C THR A 59 -23.71 20.26 5.76
N GLY A 60 -24.86 20.43 6.40
CA GLY A 60 -26.11 20.65 5.68
C GLY A 60 -25.98 21.94 4.86
N PHE A 61 -25.93 21.81 3.54
CA PHE A 61 -26.26 22.89 2.63
C PHE A 61 -27.78 23.01 2.56
N ASP A 62 -28.38 23.49 3.65
CA ASP A 62 -29.68 24.14 3.56
C ASP A 62 -29.42 25.57 3.09
N ASN A 63 -29.94 25.88 1.89
CA ASN A 63 -29.94 27.24 1.38
C ASN A 63 -30.91 28.08 2.23
N GLN A 64 -30.39 29.01 3.03
CA GLN A 64 -31.14 30.19 3.45
C GLN A 64 -30.30 31.45 3.29
N GLU A 65 -30.54 32.16 2.19
CA GLU A 65 -30.33 33.61 2.14
C GLU A 65 -31.36 34.29 3.06
N ASN A 66 -30.96 35.40 3.67
CA ASN A 66 -31.80 36.45 4.25
C ASN A 66 -32.81 36.06 5.36
N GLU A 67 -32.56 36.51 6.59
CA GLU A 67 -33.29 37.70 7.11
C GLU A 67 -32.70 38.29 8.40
N THR A 68 -33.15 39.49 8.73
CA THR A 68 -32.56 40.47 9.66
C THR A 68 -33.18 40.51 11.06
N LEU A 69 -32.31 40.79 12.06
CA LEU A 69 -32.54 41.60 13.29
C LEU A 69 -33.66 41.26 14.30
N ALA A 70 -33.33 41.54 15.57
CA ALA A 70 -34.14 41.39 16.80
C ALA A 70 -34.46 39.93 17.19
N GLY A 71 -34.54 39.56 18.47
CA GLY A 71 -34.36 40.30 19.73
C GLY A 71 -35.04 39.56 20.89
N ALA A 72 -34.83 40.03 22.13
CA ALA A 72 -35.46 39.59 23.39
C ALA A 72 -34.93 38.33 24.11
N SER A 73 -35.07 38.38 25.45
CA SER A 73 -34.40 37.57 26.47
C SER A 73 -35.35 36.60 27.21
N ARG A 74 -34.79 35.58 27.88
CA ARG A 74 -35.27 34.94 29.14
C ARG A 74 -34.28 33.82 29.56
N MET A 75 -33.77 33.64 30.79
CA MET A 75 -34.39 33.51 32.15
C MET A 75 -35.42 32.34 32.22
N GLU A 76 -35.35 31.32 33.10
CA GLU A 76 -34.62 31.09 34.36
C GLU A 76 -34.64 29.59 34.79
N ILE A 77 -33.62 29.15 35.56
CA ILE A 77 -33.60 28.40 36.87
C ILE A 77 -34.25 26.99 37.08
N TYR A 78 -33.62 26.26 38.03
CA TYR A 78 -33.97 25.07 38.87
C TYR A 78 -33.09 23.82 38.57
N ASP A 79 -32.15 23.35 39.44
CA ASP A 79 -32.17 22.92 40.88
C ASP A 79 -32.92 21.59 41.12
N ASP A 80 -32.54 20.65 42.01
CA ASP A 80 -31.31 20.32 42.78
C ASP A 80 -31.47 18.89 43.40
N GLU A 81 -30.48 18.41 44.17
CA GLU A 81 -30.51 17.42 45.28
C GLU A 81 -30.62 15.88 45.00
N GLN A 82 -29.60 15.04 45.32
CA GLN A 82 -29.28 14.31 46.60
C GLN A 82 -29.88 12.87 46.70
N LEU A 83 -29.41 11.83 47.45
CA LEU A 83 -28.24 11.53 48.32
C LEU A 83 -28.15 10.00 48.62
N ARG A 84 -26.97 9.50 49.08
CA ARG A 84 -26.76 8.35 50.05
C ARG A 84 -27.17 6.91 49.62
N ASN A 85 -26.62 5.78 50.13
CA ASN A 85 -25.85 5.46 51.36
C ASN A 85 -24.92 4.20 51.19
N ASN A 86 -23.96 4.01 52.11
CA ASN A 86 -23.12 2.79 52.32
C ASN A 86 -23.59 1.98 53.57
N PRO A 87 -23.22 0.69 53.74
CA PRO A 87 -22.18 0.26 54.73
C PRO A 87 -21.31 -0.94 54.24
N LEU A 88 -19.98 -1.04 54.46
CA LEU A 88 -19.13 -1.22 55.67
C LEU A 88 -19.06 -2.64 56.29
N VAL A 89 -17.81 -3.16 56.43
CA VAL A 89 -17.18 -4.14 57.40
C VAL A 89 -15.91 -4.72 56.71
N SER A 90 -14.65 -4.35 57.05
CA SER A 90 -13.73 -4.82 58.12
C SER A 90 -13.14 -6.24 57.91
N THR A 91 -11.87 -6.60 58.18
CA THR A 91 -10.64 -5.90 58.67
C THR A 91 -9.40 -6.81 58.51
N SER A 92 -8.21 -6.29 58.84
CA SER A 92 -6.87 -6.92 59.07
C SER A 92 -5.88 -6.94 57.91
N GLU A 93 -4.57 -6.76 58.10
CA GLU A 93 -3.72 -5.86 58.90
C GLU A 93 -2.25 -6.23 58.59
N TYR A 94 -1.29 -5.34 58.91
CA TYR A 94 0.18 -5.34 58.70
C TYR A 94 0.61 -4.41 57.54
N SER A 95 0.98 -3.13 57.72
CA SER A 95 1.97 -2.51 58.66
C SER A 95 3.39 -3.02 58.35
N ILE A 96 4.44 -2.23 58.07
CA ILE A 96 4.80 -0.85 58.48
C ILE A 96 5.70 -0.16 57.40
N ASN A 97 5.50 1.17 57.20
CA ASN A 97 6.41 2.32 56.93
C ASN A 97 7.83 2.13 56.28
N CYS A 98 8.50 3.14 55.70
CA CYS A 98 8.33 4.60 55.77
C CYS A 98 8.90 5.34 54.54
N VAL A 99 8.51 6.60 54.37
CA VAL A 99 9.04 7.58 53.39
C VAL A 99 10.25 8.32 54.00
N PRO A 100 11.20 8.82 53.17
CA PRO A 100 11.56 10.24 53.32
C PRO A 100 11.71 11.00 51.98
N ARG A 101 11.06 12.17 51.92
CA ARG A 101 11.61 13.42 51.34
C ARG A 101 12.37 14.14 52.49
N PRO A 102 13.39 15.00 52.28
CA PRO A 102 13.46 16.11 51.32
C PRO A 102 14.68 15.96 50.37
N SER A 103 15.34 16.96 49.75
CA SER A 103 15.26 18.44 49.75
C SER A 103 15.69 19.05 48.40
N TYR A 104 15.56 20.37 48.25
CA TYR A 104 16.23 21.15 47.20
C TYR A 104 17.75 21.23 47.44
N MET A 105 18.55 21.08 46.37
CA MET A 105 19.77 21.86 46.12
C MET A 105 19.92 22.06 44.61
N ALA A 106 20.43 23.22 44.20
CA ALA A 106 20.59 23.61 42.81
C ALA A 106 22.01 23.32 42.28
N ASP A 107 22.10 23.23 40.95
CA ASP A 107 23.29 23.41 40.11
C ASP A 107 24.57 22.58 40.40
N ILE A 108 24.74 21.51 39.62
CA ILE A 108 25.90 21.43 38.69
C ILE A 108 25.40 20.97 37.32
N LYS A 109 25.63 21.77 36.28
CA LYS A 109 25.41 21.38 34.88
C LYS A 109 26.50 20.41 34.44
N THR A 110 26.14 19.16 34.15
CA THR A 110 26.92 18.26 33.29
C THR A 110 26.06 17.78 32.13
N ASN A 111 26.10 18.51 31.02
CA ASN A 111 25.49 18.08 29.76
C ASN A 111 26.26 16.86 29.22
N SER A 112 25.79 15.65 29.54
CA SER A 112 26.21 14.41 28.86
C SER A 112 25.14 13.97 27.86
N VAL A 113 25.57 13.64 26.64
CA VAL A 113 24.68 13.29 25.52
C VAL A 113 24.04 11.91 25.75
N GLU A 114 22.83 11.89 26.32
CA GLU A 114 21.99 10.71 26.39
C GLU A 114 20.91 10.73 25.29
N GLY A 115 20.82 9.66 24.50
CA GLY A 115 19.85 9.54 23.40
C GLY A 115 18.42 9.28 23.86
N GLU A 116 17.46 9.29 22.93
CA GLU A 116 16.06 9.01 23.23
C GLU A 116 15.89 7.59 23.84
N ARG A 117 15.15 7.49 24.96
CA ARG A 117 14.91 6.24 25.68
C ARG A 117 13.74 5.48 25.08
N ILE A 118 13.87 4.14 24.98
CA ILE A 118 12.84 3.26 24.41
C ILE A 118 11.49 3.43 25.14
N ASP A 119 11.53 3.59 26.47
CA ASP A 119 10.32 3.71 27.29
C ASP A 119 9.47 4.96 27.02
N ASN A 120 10.10 6.02 26.52
CA ASN A 120 9.44 7.29 26.16
C ASN A 120 8.86 7.20 24.75
N PHE A 121 9.62 6.68 23.79
CA PHE A 121 9.22 6.63 22.38
C PHE A 121 8.13 5.56 22.10
N PHE A 122 8.13 4.47 22.87
CA PHE A 122 7.09 3.43 22.87
C PHE A 122 6.13 3.58 24.07
N SER A 123 5.75 4.82 24.41
CA SER A 123 4.98 5.14 25.62
C SER A 123 3.58 4.55 25.67
N GLU A 124 2.99 4.15 24.54
CA GLU A 124 1.62 3.66 24.45
C GLU A 124 1.39 2.30 25.14
N ARG A 125 0.13 2.08 25.55
CA ARG A 125 -0.30 0.84 26.24
C ARG A 125 -0.12 -0.42 25.38
N CYS A 126 -0.23 -0.31 24.06
CA CYS A 126 -0.03 -1.43 23.13
C CYS A 126 1.41 -1.98 23.15
N PHE A 127 2.41 -1.14 23.43
CA PHE A 127 3.83 -1.51 23.46
C PHE A 127 4.34 -1.94 24.84
N LYS A 128 3.48 -2.02 25.88
CA LYS A 128 3.89 -2.41 27.25
C LYS A 128 4.77 -3.67 27.31
N ILE A 129 4.38 -4.75 26.62
CA ILE A 129 5.10 -6.03 26.65
C ILE A 129 6.47 -5.92 25.94
N PHE A 130 6.59 -5.03 24.94
CA PHE A 130 7.86 -4.76 24.27
C PHE A 130 8.82 -3.96 25.16
N ARG A 131 8.33 -2.93 25.88
CA ARG A 131 9.11 -2.21 26.89
C ARG A 131 9.60 -3.13 28.02
N GLU A 132 8.72 -3.98 28.54
CA GLU A 132 9.09 -5.00 29.54
C GLU A 132 10.17 -5.98 29.02
N PHE A 133 10.12 -6.34 27.73
CA PHE A 133 11.17 -7.13 27.09
C PHE A 133 12.49 -6.36 26.99
N CYS A 134 12.49 -5.13 26.45
CA CYS A 134 13.69 -4.29 26.34
C CYS A 134 14.37 -4.07 27.69
N SER A 135 13.60 -3.73 28.73
CA SER A 135 14.10 -3.56 30.09
C SER A 135 14.81 -4.83 30.62
N ARG A 136 14.19 -6.01 30.44
CA ARG A 136 14.80 -7.30 30.83
C ARG A 136 16.05 -7.65 30.00
N SER A 137 16.08 -7.27 28.74
CA SER A 137 17.22 -7.45 27.83
C SER A 137 18.29 -6.36 27.94
N LYS A 138 18.17 -5.41 28.89
CA LYS A 138 19.08 -4.27 29.10
C LYS A 138 19.21 -3.34 27.88
N LEU A 139 18.17 -3.28 27.05
CA LEU A 139 18.03 -2.31 25.95
C LEU A 139 17.31 -1.08 26.52
N VAL A 140 17.98 0.08 26.55
CA VAL A 140 17.50 1.28 27.28
C VAL A 140 17.28 2.46 26.34
N TYR A 141 18.15 2.62 25.34
CA TYR A 141 18.15 3.73 24.40
C TYR A 141 17.76 3.24 23.01
N MET A 142 17.15 4.11 22.20
CA MET A 142 16.72 3.76 20.84
C MET A 142 17.89 3.30 19.96
N LYS A 143 19.12 3.78 20.21
CA LYS A 143 20.34 3.30 19.54
C LYS A 143 20.63 1.81 19.77
N ASP A 144 20.18 1.25 20.89
CA ASP A 144 20.42 -0.16 21.26
C ASP A 144 19.56 -1.12 20.39
N LEU A 145 18.63 -0.58 19.60
CA LEU A 145 17.80 -1.31 18.63
C LEU A 145 18.38 -1.33 17.21
N TYR A 146 19.47 -0.61 16.92
CA TYR A 146 20.14 -0.74 15.62
C TYR A 146 20.73 -2.14 15.45
N GLY A 147 20.35 -2.83 14.37
CA GLY A 147 20.71 -4.23 14.13
C GLY A 147 19.93 -5.25 15.00
N PHE A 148 18.94 -4.81 15.79
CA PHE A 148 18.11 -5.73 16.58
C PHE A 148 17.16 -6.53 15.68
N ASP A 149 17.23 -7.87 15.75
CA ASP A 149 16.31 -8.76 15.06
C ASP A 149 14.94 -8.82 15.77
N PHE A 150 14.05 -7.93 15.35
CA PHE A 150 12.65 -7.90 15.78
C PHE A 150 11.87 -9.21 15.49
N GLY A 151 12.37 -10.10 14.63
CA GLY A 151 11.80 -11.44 14.43
C GLY A 151 11.83 -12.30 15.70
N LYS A 152 12.83 -12.10 16.58
CA LYS A 152 12.93 -12.77 17.88
C LYS A 152 11.73 -12.49 18.80
N LEU A 153 11.08 -11.34 18.63
CA LEU A 153 9.91 -10.95 19.43
C LEU A 153 8.68 -11.85 19.20
N ILE A 154 8.59 -12.54 18.06
CA ILE A 154 7.49 -13.49 17.77
C ILE A 154 7.44 -14.64 18.80
N ARG A 155 8.59 -14.97 19.41
CA ARG A 155 8.69 -16.00 20.46
C ARG A 155 8.35 -15.49 21.87
N VAL A 156 8.10 -14.19 22.04
CA VAL A 156 7.76 -13.58 23.33
C VAL A 156 6.25 -13.71 23.57
N ARG A 157 5.87 -14.39 24.67
CA ARG A 157 4.46 -14.62 25.03
C ARG A 157 3.69 -13.30 25.11
N GLY A 158 2.69 -13.12 24.24
CA GLY A 158 1.88 -11.92 24.15
C GLY A 158 2.27 -10.92 23.05
N ILE A 159 3.36 -11.17 22.31
CA ILE A 159 3.78 -10.42 21.12
C ILE A 159 3.61 -11.29 19.87
N GLY A 160 2.41 -11.29 19.29
CA GLY A 160 2.15 -11.96 18.00
C GLY A 160 2.61 -11.12 16.80
N VAL A 161 2.58 -11.72 15.60
CA VAL A 161 3.06 -11.13 14.33
C VAL A 161 2.56 -9.70 14.10
N GLY A 162 1.28 -9.43 14.34
CA GLY A 162 0.71 -8.07 14.19
C GLY A 162 1.34 -7.02 15.12
N LYS A 163 1.70 -7.39 16.37
CA LYS A 163 2.41 -6.47 17.28
C LYS A 163 3.87 -6.29 16.86
N VAL A 164 4.52 -7.33 16.34
CA VAL A 164 5.87 -7.20 15.76
C VAL A 164 5.84 -6.25 14.55
N GLY A 165 4.78 -6.30 13.73
CA GLY A 165 4.52 -5.32 12.67
C GLY A 165 4.46 -3.89 13.21
N GLN A 166 3.61 -3.62 14.20
CA GLN A 166 3.48 -2.30 14.83
C GLN A 166 4.78 -1.79 15.48
N ILE A 167 5.58 -2.68 16.09
CA ILE A 167 6.88 -2.32 16.66
C ILE A 167 7.88 -1.96 15.55
N LYS A 168 7.90 -2.71 14.44
CA LYS A 168 8.74 -2.41 13.26
C LYS A 168 8.32 -1.13 12.54
N GLU A 169 7.03 -0.84 12.48
CA GLU A 169 6.48 0.38 11.89
C GLU A 169 6.88 1.61 12.73
N ARG A 170 6.62 1.58 14.03
CA ARG A 170 7.06 2.63 14.97
C ARG A 170 8.59 2.77 15.04
N TRP A 171 9.35 1.67 14.96
CA TRP A 171 10.81 1.75 14.83
C TRP A 171 11.24 2.40 13.51
N SER A 172 10.55 2.10 12.40
CA SER A 172 10.77 2.76 11.12
C SER A 172 10.58 4.28 11.24
N GLU A 173 9.49 4.73 11.89
CA GLU A 173 9.23 6.15 12.19
C GLU A 173 10.37 6.84 12.96
N TYR A 174 11.07 6.13 13.85
CA TYR A 174 12.28 6.66 14.51
C TYR A 174 13.46 6.72 13.55
N SER A 175 13.74 5.61 12.85
CA SER A 175 14.91 5.48 11.97
C SER A 175 14.86 6.35 10.70
N THR A 176 13.68 6.88 10.35
CA THR A 176 13.47 7.80 9.21
C THR A 176 13.35 9.26 9.62
N LYS A 177 13.41 9.61 10.92
CA LYS A 177 13.59 11.00 11.33
C LYS A 177 14.93 11.51 10.80
N PRO A 178 14.98 12.69 10.15
CA PRO A 178 16.24 13.40 9.96
C PRO A 178 16.88 13.64 11.34
N LEU A 179 18.19 13.43 11.46
CA LEU A 179 18.95 13.90 12.61
C LEU A 179 18.79 15.42 12.72
N ASP A 180 18.51 15.90 13.93
CA ASP A 180 18.24 17.31 14.20
C ASP A 180 19.51 18.14 14.00
N LEU A 181 19.64 18.67 12.79
CA LEU A 181 20.85 19.27 12.22
C LEU A 181 20.94 20.76 12.54
N ASP A 182 20.61 21.16 13.77
CA ASP A 182 20.68 22.55 14.22
C ASP A 182 22.10 22.95 14.69
N LYS A 183 23.08 22.58 13.86
CA LYS A 183 24.40 23.20 13.76
C LYS A 183 24.77 23.40 12.29
N GLY A 184 24.03 24.26 11.59
CA GLY A 184 24.54 24.98 10.43
C GLY A 184 23.78 24.85 9.10
N MET A 185 22.95 25.86 8.84
CA MET A 185 22.76 26.52 7.54
C MET A 185 21.82 25.92 6.46
N LEU A 186 20.58 26.40 6.50
CA LEU A 186 19.80 27.03 5.40
C LEU A 186 19.76 26.41 3.96
N ILE A 187 18.61 25.77 3.69
CA ILE A 187 17.64 26.06 2.61
C ILE A 187 18.15 26.38 1.18
N ILE A 188 17.80 25.52 0.22
CA ILE A 188 16.87 25.87 -0.89
C ILE A 188 15.84 24.72 -1.05
N SER A 189 14.56 25.08 -1.17
CA SER A 189 13.46 24.13 -1.42
C SER A 189 13.10 24.04 -2.91
N ARG A 190 12.58 22.86 -3.28
CA ARG A 190 11.99 22.47 -4.58
C ARG A 190 11.28 23.59 -5.36
N ASN A 191 11.43 23.59 -6.68
CA ASN A 191 10.37 23.18 -7.64
C ASN A 191 10.83 23.42 -9.09
N ILE A 192 10.31 22.64 -10.04
CA ILE A 192 9.36 23.11 -11.07
C ILE A 192 8.65 21.88 -11.65
N VAL A 193 7.35 22.02 -11.89
CA VAL A 193 6.49 21.10 -12.63
C VAL A 193 6.06 21.83 -13.91
N ASP A 194 5.95 21.12 -15.04
CA ASP A 194 5.46 21.67 -16.30
C ASP A 194 4.07 22.32 -16.17
N VAL A 195 3.91 23.51 -16.77
CA VAL A 195 2.61 24.02 -17.28
C VAL A 195 2.88 24.75 -18.61
N PRO A 196 2.16 24.44 -19.70
CA PRO A 196 2.49 24.93 -21.05
C PRO A 196 1.95 26.34 -21.35
N ARG A 197 2.57 27.05 -22.29
CA ARG A 197 2.00 28.26 -22.93
C ARG A 197 2.19 28.32 -24.44
N ARG A 198 1.07 28.33 -25.17
CA ARG A 198 0.93 29.12 -26.40
C ARG A 198 0.67 30.58 -26.03
N ALA A 199 1.03 31.51 -26.93
CA ALA A 199 0.98 32.98 -26.76
C ALA A 199 1.93 33.49 -25.66
N ILE A 200 2.85 34.42 -25.93
CA ILE A 200 2.70 35.69 -26.66
C ILE A 200 3.98 35.96 -27.50
N ALA A 201 3.83 36.63 -28.64
CA ALA A 201 4.94 37.17 -29.43
C ALA A 201 5.11 38.68 -29.15
N GLU A 202 6.19 39.27 -29.70
CA GLU A 202 6.50 40.71 -29.71
C GLU A 202 6.99 41.31 -28.38
N VAL A 203 8.31 41.59 -28.29
CA VAL A 203 8.92 42.94 -28.38
C VAL A 203 10.45 42.82 -28.13
N MET A 204 11.24 43.23 -29.14
CA MET A 204 12.56 43.94 -29.14
C MET A 204 13.40 43.98 -27.83
N GLY A 205 14.75 43.82 -27.79
CA GLY A 205 15.80 43.57 -28.80
C GLY A 205 17.22 43.96 -28.27
N ALA A 206 18.28 43.45 -28.91
CA ALA A 206 19.71 43.88 -28.87
C ALA A 206 20.60 43.77 -27.58
N ASP A 207 21.58 42.85 -27.66
CA ASP A 207 23.05 42.99 -27.55
C ASP A 207 23.87 43.39 -26.28
N ASP A 208 24.90 42.54 -26.06
CA ASP A 208 26.28 42.79 -25.55
C ASP A 208 26.63 42.92 -24.02
N PRO A 209 27.90 42.66 -23.60
CA PRO A 209 28.20 41.93 -22.35
C PRO A 209 29.26 42.59 -21.42
N LEU A 210 29.49 42.02 -20.21
CA LEU A 210 30.83 41.73 -19.65
C LEU A 210 30.80 41.13 -18.21
N ASN A 211 31.54 40.02 -18.07
CA ASN A 211 32.53 39.71 -17.02
C ASN A 211 32.21 39.61 -15.49
N SER A 212 32.74 38.50 -14.93
CA SER A 212 33.28 38.31 -13.57
C SER A 212 32.45 38.66 -12.32
N GLN A 213 31.91 37.62 -11.67
CA GLN A 213 32.30 37.23 -10.30
C GLN A 213 31.84 35.79 -9.97
N MET A 214 32.67 34.80 -10.31
CA MET A 214 32.72 33.55 -9.54
C MET A 214 33.66 33.80 -8.36
N ASP A 215 33.22 33.57 -7.12
CA ASP A 215 33.99 32.75 -6.17
C ASP A 215 33.21 32.31 -4.93
N THR A 216 33.70 31.27 -4.26
CA THR A 216 33.36 30.80 -2.91
C THR A 216 31.97 30.18 -2.66
N ARG A 217 31.74 29.00 -3.25
CA ARG A 217 30.96 27.93 -2.57
C ARG A 217 31.39 26.52 -2.98
N ASP A 218 32.70 26.30 -3.00
CA ASP A 218 33.30 24.96 -3.09
C ASP A 218 33.59 24.35 -1.70
N SER A 219 33.61 23.02 -1.66
CA SER A 219 33.62 22.08 -0.52
C SER A 219 32.23 21.64 -0.03
N CYS A 220 31.87 20.35 -0.01
CA CYS A 220 32.75 19.18 0.18
C CYS A 220 32.66 18.03 -0.87
N PHE A 221 31.89 18.13 -1.96
CA PHE A 221 31.76 17.01 -2.94
C PHE A 221 31.81 17.37 -4.44
N ASN A 222 32.27 18.58 -4.77
CA ASN A 222 32.40 19.05 -6.16
C ASN A 222 33.77 18.71 -6.81
N THR A 223 34.69 18.13 -6.04
CA THR A 223 36.04 17.79 -6.48
C THR A 223 36.09 16.45 -7.21
N SER A 224 35.99 16.54 -8.53
CA SER A 224 36.57 15.65 -9.58
C SER A 224 37.06 14.24 -9.19
N LEU A 225 36.72 13.26 -10.04
CA LEU A 225 37.28 11.89 -10.07
C LEU A 225 38.83 11.82 -10.02
N ARG A 226 39.53 12.92 -10.32
CA ARG A 226 40.99 13.09 -10.14
C ARG A 226 41.51 12.78 -8.73
N GLY A 227 40.67 12.80 -7.70
CA GLY A 227 41.06 12.46 -6.32
C GLY A 227 41.03 10.97 -5.97
N ILE A 228 40.62 10.09 -6.91
CA ILE A 228 40.48 8.65 -6.67
C ILE A 228 41.75 7.90 -7.06
N THR A 229 42.42 7.30 -6.08
CA THR A 229 43.57 6.41 -6.26
C THR A 229 43.17 5.17 -7.08
N ASP A 230 43.97 4.83 -8.07
CA ASP A 230 43.79 3.68 -8.98
C ASP A 230 42.41 3.58 -9.65
N LEU A 231 41.78 4.75 -9.90
CA LEU A 231 40.44 4.87 -10.51
C LEU A 231 40.24 3.99 -11.76
N ASN A 232 41.24 3.88 -12.63
CA ASN A 232 41.11 3.10 -13.86
C ASN A 232 41.04 1.58 -13.58
N GLU A 233 41.82 1.09 -12.61
CA GLU A 233 41.80 -0.30 -12.17
C GLU A 233 40.50 -0.60 -11.40
N GLY A 234 40.13 0.28 -10.46
CA GLY A 234 38.85 0.21 -9.75
C GLY A 234 37.65 0.21 -10.70
N LYS A 235 37.64 1.08 -11.72
CA LYS A 235 36.63 1.07 -12.79
C LYS A 235 36.64 -0.26 -13.56
N ALA A 236 37.81 -0.79 -13.92
CA ALA A 236 37.91 -2.07 -14.64
C ALA A 236 37.33 -3.24 -13.82
N GLY A 237 37.68 -3.31 -12.53
CA GLY A 237 37.14 -4.29 -11.59
C GLY A 237 35.62 -4.16 -11.40
N ILE A 238 35.11 -2.94 -11.24
CA ILE A 238 33.67 -2.67 -11.16
C ILE A 238 32.96 -3.12 -12.45
N ARG A 239 33.51 -2.85 -13.63
CA ARG A 239 32.95 -3.34 -14.91
C ARG A 239 32.93 -4.87 -14.98
N GLN A 240 33.96 -5.55 -14.48
CA GLN A 240 34.00 -7.01 -14.45
C GLN A 240 32.89 -7.60 -13.57
N ILE A 241 32.69 -7.04 -12.36
CA ILE A 241 31.60 -7.43 -11.46
C ILE A 241 30.23 -7.15 -12.10
N LEU A 242 30.04 -5.94 -12.64
CA LEU A 242 28.79 -5.56 -13.31
C LEU A 242 28.52 -6.43 -14.54
N ALA A 243 29.52 -6.78 -15.35
CA ALA A 243 29.36 -7.68 -16.49
C ALA A 243 28.89 -9.08 -16.06
N ALA A 244 29.46 -9.64 -14.98
CA ALA A 244 29.01 -10.91 -14.42
C ALA A 244 27.58 -10.84 -13.88
N HIS A 245 27.20 -9.73 -13.22
CA HIS A 245 25.82 -9.49 -12.79
C HIS A 245 24.87 -9.35 -13.99
N PHE A 246 25.21 -8.56 -14.99
CA PHE A 246 24.37 -8.39 -16.19
C PHE A 246 24.21 -9.69 -16.99
N GLN A 247 25.22 -10.55 -17.02
CA GLN A 247 25.13 -11.88 -17.65
C GLN A 247 24.19 -12.82 -16.89
N THR A 248 24.22 -12.81 -15.55
CA THR A 248 23.44 -13.73 -14.70
C THR A 248 22.04 -13.21 -14.33
N LEU A 249 21.82 -11.90 -14.37
CA LEU A 249 20.56 -11.23 -14.03
C LEU A 249 19.94 -10.50 -15.22
N HIS A 250 20.32 -10.86 -16.45
CA HIS A 250 19.68 -10.41 -17.69
C HIS A 250 19.66 -8.88 -17.84
N GLY A 251 20.85 -8.27 -17.87
CA GLY A 251 21.07 -6.83 -18.07
C GLY A 251 20.87 -5.97 -16.81
N TYR A 252 20.63 -6.58 -15.64
CA TYR A 252 20.35 -5.89 -14.38
C TYR A 252 21.43 -6.12 -13.31
N SER A 253 21.59 -5.16 -12.40
CA SER A 253 22.34 -5.27 -11.15
C SER A 253 21.80 -4.27 -10.11
N ASN A 254 22.34 -4.28 -8.90
CA ASN A 254 21.99 -3.29 -7.88
C ASN A 254 23.15 -3.05 -6.90
N ILE A 255 23.07 -1.95 -6.16
CA ILE A 255 24.14 -1.54 -5.25
C ILE A 255 24.43 -2.55 -4.13
N ASN A 256 23.45 -3.33 -3.65
CA ASN A 256 23.65 -4.26 -2.53
C ASN A 256 24.50 -5.47 -2.93
N ILE A 257 24.24 -6.06 -4.11
CA ILE A 257 25.07 -7.16 -4.64
C ILE A 257 26.40 -6.65 -5.18
N LEU A 258 26.44 -5.46 -5.80
CA LEU A 258 27.66 -4.84 -6.28
C LEU A 258 28.61 -4.49 -5.12
N TRP A 259 28.10 -3.90 -4.05
CA TRP A 259 28.84 -3.67 -2.81
C TRP A 259 29.40 -4.97 -2.23
N SER A 260 28.55 -6.00 -2.11
CA SER A 260 28.98 -7.32 -1.59
C SER A 260 30.12 -7.93 -2.39
N ALA A 261 30.07 -7.85 -3.72
CA ALA A 261 31.12 -8.34 -4.61
C ALA A 261 32.37 -7.46 -4.57
N ALA A 262 32.22 -6.12 -4.56
CA ALA A 262 33.33 -5.18 -4.47
C ALA A 262 34.12 -5.34 -3.16
N GLN A 263 33.45 -5.61 -2.03
CA GLN A 263 34.13 -5.92 -0.76
C GLN A 263 35.03 -7.16 -0.85
N SER A 264 34.70 -8.14 -1.70
CA SER A 264 35.51 -9.36 -1.90
C SER A 264 36.58 -9.20 -2.98
N SER A 265 36.26 -8.52 -4.09
CA SER A 265 37.12 -8.45 -5.28
C SER A 265 37.99 -7.20 -5.36
N LEU A 266 37.61 -6.11 -4.69
CA LEU A 266 38.28 -4.80 -4.76
C LEU A 266 38.61 -4.19 -3.37
N PRO A 267 39.01 -4.98 -2.34
CA PRO A 267 39.14 -4.47 -0.97
C PRO A 267 40.18 -3.35 -0.82
N MET A 268 41.30 -3.39 -1.56
CA MET A 268 42.32 -2.34 -1.53
C MET A 268 41.76 -1.02 -2.09
N PHE A 269 41.25 -1.05 -3.34
CA PHE A 269 40.61 0.10 -3.98
C PHE A 269 39.50 0.76 -3.13
N LEU A 270 38.67 -0.04 -2.44
CA LEU A 270 37.67 0.50 -1.52
C LEU A 270 38.28 1.19 -0.30
N ASN A 271 39.30 0.57 0.32
CA ASN A 271 39.97 1.11 1.50
C ASN A 271 40.76 2.39 1.19
N ASP A 272 41.56 2.38 0.12
CA ASP A 272 42.45 3.47 -0.28
C ASP A 272 41.68 4.75 -0.68
N ASN A 273 40.40 4.58 -1.07
CA ASN A 273 39.48 5.66 -1.41
C ASN A 273 38.39 5.91 -0.35
N ALA A 274 38.52 5.31 0.84
CA ALA A 274 37.56 5.41 1.95
C ALA A 274 36.08 5.06 1.60
N ILE A 275 35.87 4.20 0.59
CA ILE A 275 34.56 3.75 0.13
C ILE A 275 34.06 2.65 1.08
N ASN A 276 33.57 3.08 2.24
CA ASN A 276 33.20 2.21 3.37
C ASN A 276 31.70 1.85 3.43
N SER A 277 30.88 2.29 2.47
CA SER A 277 29.45 2.02 2.44
C SER A 277 28.88 1.92 1.02
N PRO A 278 27.71 1.26 0.84
CA PRO A 278 26.98 1.22 -0.43
C PRO A 278 26.68 2.61 -1.02
N GLY A 279 26.39 3.60 -0.17
CA GLY A 279 26.08 4.97 -0.60
C GLY A 279 27.28 5.69 -1.22
N ILE A 280 28.47 5.61 -0.58
CA ILE A 280 29.70 6.20 -1.14
C ILE A 280 30.08 5.50 -2.45
N LEU A 281 29.88 4.17 -2.54
CA LEU A 281 30.07 3.44 -3.79
C LEU A 281 29.07 3.91 -4.86
N TRP A 282 27.80 4.14 -4.51
CA TRP A 282 26.78 4.67 -5.42
C TRP A 282 27.15 6.07 -5.96
N ASP A 283 27.63 6.97 -5.11
CA ASP A 283 28.08 8.32 -5.52
C ASP A 283 29.27 8.26 -6.49
N LEU A 284 30.23 7.36 -6.24
CA LEU A 284 31.31 7.09 -7.18
C LEU A 284 30.76 6.55 -8.51
N LEU A 285 29.85 5.57 -8.47
CA LEU A 285 29.32 4.91 -9.67
C LEU A 285 28.60 5.88 -10.60
N ASN A 286 27.69 6.71 -10.07
CA ASN A 286 26.93 7.68 -10.88
C ASN A 286 27.86 8.65 -11.62
N LYS A 287 28.93 9.12 -10.98
CA LYS A 287 29.92 10.02 -11.60
C LYS A 287 30.90 9.29 -12.52
N ALA A 288 31.38 8.13 -12.12
CA ALA A 288 32.41 7.38 -12.84
C ALA A 288 31.86 6.69 -14.10
N PHE A 289 30.58 6.31 -14.12
CA PHE A 289 29.94 5.54 -15.19
C PHE A 289 28.76 6.27 -15.83
N GLU A 290 28.73 7.61 -15.73
CA GLU A 290 27.77 8.46 -16.43
C GLU A 290 27.79 8.15 -17.93
N GLY A 291 26.62 7.89 -18.51
CA GLY A 291 26.48 7.49 -19.92
C GLY A 291 26.89 6.05 -20.25
N GLU A 292 27.62 5.34 -19.39
CA GLU A 292 27.95 3.91 -19.59
C GLU A 292 26.79 2.99 -19.18
N TYR A 293 26.09 3.32 -18.08
CA TYR A 293 24.99 2.54 -17.52
C TYR A 293 23.79 3.43 -17.13
N VAL A 294 22.65 2.79 -16.82
CA VAL A 294 21.44 3.48 -16.36
C VAL A 294 21.23 3.23 -14.87
N PHE A 295 21.16 4.31 -14.10
CA PHE A 295 21.05 4.29 -12.64
C PHE A 295 19.67 4.81 -12.18
N SER A 296 19.03 4.12 -11.24
CA SER A 296 17.87 4.60 -10.48
C SER A 296 17.86 3.88 -9.14
N GLU A 297 18.31 4.53 -8.07
CA GLU A 297 18.69 3.89 -6.80
C GLU A 297 17.58 2.96 -6.25
N PRO A 298 17.89 1.71 -5.83
CA PRO A 298 19.22 1.05 -5.74
C PRO A 298 19.67 0.33 -7.04
N HIS A 299 18.96 0.53 -8.14
CA HIS A 299 19.00 -0.30 -9.34
C HIS A 299 19.97 0.20 -10.43
N ILE A 300 20.63 -0.74 -11.11
CA ILE A 300 21.60 -0.47 -12.19
C ILE A 300 21.22 -1.35 -13.38
N TRP A 301 21.08 -0.76 -14.57
CA TRP A 301 20.88 -1.51 -15.82
C TRP A 301 22.01 -1.26 -16.81
N GLN A 302 22.38 -2.30 -17.55
CA GLN A 302 23.37 -2.24 -18.62
C GLN A 302 22.94 -1.30 -19.76
N LYS A 303 21.62 -1.21 -20.01
CA LYS A 303 20.98 -0.39 -21.04
C LYS A 303 19.63 0.09 -20.51
N LYS A 304 19.07 1.16 -21.09
CA LYS A 304 17.73 1.63 -20.73
C LYS A 304 16.68 0.53 -21.00
N PRO A 305 15.96 0.03 -19.98
CA PRO A 305 14.91 -0.96 -20.19
C PRO A 305 13.68 -0.37 -20.88
N ASP A 306 12.90 -1.24 -21.52
CA ASP A 306 11.57 -0.96 -22.07
C ASP A 306 10.46 -1.06 -21.01
N TYR A 307 10.77 -1.62 -19.85
CA TYR A 307 9.91 -1.69 -18.66
C TYR A 307 10.24 -0.61 -17.62
N PRO A 308 9.34 -0.32 -16.66
CA PRO A 308 9.54 0.71 -15.63
C PRO A 308 10.79 0.46 -14.75
N GLN A 309 11.59 1.50 -14.50
CA GLN A 309 12.84 1.42 -13.75
C GLN A 309 12.61 1.33 -12.22
N ASN A 310 11.96 0.26 -11.77
CA ASN A 310 11.62 -0.02 -10.37
C ASN A 310 11.44 -1.52 -10.12
N VAL A 311 11.14 -1.90 -8.88
CA VAL A 311 10.91 -3.30 -8.45
C VAL A 311 9.85 -4.05 -9.26
N VAL A 312 8.82 -3.39 -9.82
CA VAL A 312 7.82 -4.06 -10.67
C VAL A 312 8.41 -4.39 -12.04
N GLY A 313 9.18 -3.48 -12.64
CA GLY A 313 9.91 -3.76 -13.88
C GLY A 313 10.95 -4.88 -13.75
N ILE A 314 11.54 -5.05 -12.56
CA ILE A 314 12.42 -6.18 -12.26
C ILE A 314 11.64 -7.51 -12.25
N VAL A 315 10.43 -7.53 -11.67
CA VAL A 315 9.53 -8.71 -11.78
C VAL A 315 9.16 -8.97 -13.23
N ILE A 316 8.90 -7.93 -14.04
CA ILE A 316 8.62 -8.07 -15.48
C ILE A 316 9.82 -8.69 -16.22
N ASN A 317 11.03 -8.16 -16.00
CA ASN A 317 12.25 -8.71 -16.60
C ASN A 317 12.44 -10.18 -16.23
N PHE A 318 12.31 -10.52 -14.94
CA PHE A 318 12.41 -11.88 -14.45
C PHE A 318 11.34 -12.79 -15.09
N ALA A 319 10.08 -12.36 -15.13
CA ALA A 319 8.99 -13.13 -15.73
C ALA A 319 9.20 -13.40 -17.23
N ARG A 320 9.75 -12.44 -17.99
CA ARG A 320 10.11 -12.65 -19.41
C ARG A 320 11.12 -13.79 -19.58
N GLN A 321 12.09 -13.93 -18.68
CA GLN A 321 13.07 -15.04 -18.71
C GLN A 321 12.48 -16.38 -18.28
N GLN A 322 11.35 -16.39 -17.55
CA GLN A 322 10.61 -17.59 -17.13
C GLN A 322 9.46 -17.96 -18.09
N GLY A 323 9.45 -17.43 -19.33
CA GLY A 323 8.40 -17.72 -20.32
C GLY A 323 7.09 -16.95 -20.08
N GLY A 324 7.11 -15.93 -19.24
CA GLY A 324 5.99 -15.00 -18.99
C GLY A 324 5.07 -15.35 -17.83
N ILE A 325 5.32 -16.45 -17.11
CA ILE A 325 4.63 -16.83 -15.86
C ILE A 325 5.65 -16.97 -14.73
N VAL A 326 5.33 -16.46 -13.54
CA VAL A 326 6.14 -16.61 -12.32
C VAL A 326 5.28 -16.84 -11.07
N THR A 327 5.78 -17.62 -10.11
CA THR A 327 5.13 -17.75 -8.79
C THR A 327 5.62 -16.68 -7.80
N ARG A 328 4.83 -16.45 -6.74
CA ARG A 328 5.19 -15.62 -5.58
C ARG A 328 6.53 -16.06 -4.99
N GLU A 329 6.70 -17.37 -4.80
CA GLU A 329 7.91 -17.98 -4.25
C GLU A 329 9.12 -17.74 -5.16
N GLN A 330 9.00 -17.91 -6.47
CA GLN A 330 10.08 -17.59 -7.42
C GLN A 330 10.48 -16.10 -7.37
N ILE A 331 9.50 -15.19 -7.20
CA ILE A 331 9.79 -13.76 -7.02
C ILE A 331 10.52 -13.53 -5.69
N ASP A 332 10.06 -14.14 -4.59
CA ASP A 332 10.68 -13.99 -3.27
C ASP A 332 12.12 -14.52 -3.25
N ASP A 333 12.37 -15.68 -3.84
CA ASP A 333 13.71 -16.28 -3.97
C ASP A 333 14.64 -15.42 -4.84
N TYR A 334 14.16 -14.94 -6.00
CA TYR A 334 14.93 -14.04 -6.87
C TYR A 334 15.31 -12.74 -6.14
N PHE A 335 14.34 -12.10 -5.49
CA PHE A 335 14.55 -10.83 -4.76
C PHE A 335 15.49 -11.01 -3.55
N SER A 336 15.37 -12.13 -2.84
CA SER A 336 16.31 -12.54 -1.79
C SER A 336 17.74 -12.68 -2.33
N GLY A 337 17.91 -13.37 -3.47
CA GLY A 337 19.20 -13.54 -4.14
C GLY A 337 19.85 -12.23 -4.56
N ILE A 338 19.07 -11.26 -5.06
CA ILE A 338 19.56 -9.91 -5.39
C ILE A 338 19.61 -8.95 -4.19
N LYS A 339 19.39 -9.42 -2.96
CA LYS A 339 19.42 -8.66 -1.70
C LYS A 339 18.50 -7.42 -1.70
N ILE A 340 17.29 -7.55 -2.22
CA ILE A 340 16.24 -6.51 -2.19
C ILE A 340 14.94 -7.12 -1.63
N ASN A 341 14.17 -6.35 -0.89
CA ASN A 341 12.85 -6.80 -0.42
C ASN A 341 11.90 -7.01 -1.60
N ALA A 342 11.30 -8.20 -1.71
CA ALA A 342 10.36 -8.52 -2.77
C ALA A 342 9.10 -7.63 -2.71
N PRO A 343 8.55 -7.16 -3.85
CA PRO A 343 7.37 -6.32 -3.87
C PRO A 343 6.12 -7.10 -3.45
N ILE A 344 5.25 -6.49 -2.65
CA ILE A 344 3.93 -7.04 -2.28
C ILE A 344 2.99 -7.12 -3.50
N ASN A 345 2.03 -8.04 -3.49
CA ASN A 345 1.14 -8.32 -4.63
C ASN A 345 0.40 -7.07 -5.13
N SER A 346 -0.05 -6.18 -4.23
CA SER A 346 -0.70 -4.91 -4.64
C SER A 346 0.22 -3.99 -5.44
N ASN A 347 1.54 -3.99 -5.18
CA ASN A 347 2.50 -3.21 -5.96
C ASN A 347 2.75 -3.84 -7.33
N ILE A 348 2.79 -5.18 -7.41
CA ILE A 348 2.97 -5.93 -8.66
C ILE A 348 1.82 -5.63 -9.64
N LEU A 349 0.58 -5.67 -9.16
CA LEU A 349 -0.63 -5.54 -9.99
C LEU A 349 -0.96 -4.08 -10.35
N LYS A 350 -0.41 -3.09 -9.62
CA LYS A 350 -0.76 -1.66 -9.73
C LYS A 350 -0.60 -1.08 -11.14
N GLN A 351 0.29 -1.65 -11.95
CA GLN A 351 0.60 -1.16 -13.30
C GLN A 351 -0.10 -1.96 -14.41
N GLU A 352 -0.84 -3.03 -14.07
CA GLU A 352 -1.57 -3.90 -15.02
C GLU A 352 -0.68 -4.59 -16.08
N LEU A 353 0.64 -4.52 -15.90
CA LEU A 353 1.66 -5.23 -16.69
C LEU A 353 1.81 -6.71 -16.25
N LEU A 354 1.35 -7.02 -15.04
CA LEU A 354 1.25 -8.36 -14.47
C LEU A 354 -0.17 -8.56 -13.95
N LEU A 355 -0.74 -9.73 -14.23
CA LEU A 355 -2.07 -10.17 -13.81
C LEU A 355 -1.93 -11.44 -12.96
N PHE A 356 -2.89 -11.75 -12.09
CA PHE A 356 -2.95 -13.11 -11.56
C PHE A 356 -3.31 -14.13 -12.65
N TYR A 357 -2.61 -15.26 -12.58
CA TYR A 357 -2.86 -16.44 -13.40
C TYR A 357 -3.53 -17.54 -12.57
N GLU A 358 -3.01 -17.80 -11.38
CA GLU A 358 -3.58 -18.71 -10.37
C GLU A 358 -3.24 -18.15 -8.97
N ASN A 359 -3.73 -18.80 -7.92
CA ASN A 359 -3.32 -18.52 -6.55
C ASN A 359 -1.78 -18.48 -6.46
N ARG A 360 -1.21 -17.34 -6.04
CA ARG A 360 0.24 -17.07 -6.03
C ARG A 360 0.99 -17.17 -7.36
N LYS A 361 0.33 -17.18 -8.52
CA LYS A 361 1.00 -17.13 -9.83
C LYS A 361 0.61 -15.89 -10.61
N PHE A 362 1.58 -15.27 -11.26
CA PHE A 362 1.40 -14.09 -12.10
C PHE A 362 1.74 -14.40 -13.55
N ILE A 363 1.03 -13.77 -14.48
CA ILE A 363 1.32 -13.79 -15.92
C ILE A 363 1.48 -12.35 -16.43
N LEU A 364 2.39 -12.14 -17.38
CA LEU A 364 2.55 -10.85 -18.05
C LEU A 364 1.36 -10.54 -18.95
N SER A 365 0.83 -9.31 -18.92
CA SER A 365 -0.26 -8.92 -19.82
C SER A 365 0.17 -8.87 -21.30
N GLU A 366 1.47 -8.72 -21.59
CA GLU A 366 2.02 -8.85 -22.95
C GLU A 366 2.03 -10.31 -23.47
N THR A 367 2.04 -11.31 -22.58
CA THR A 367 1.88 -12.73 -22.93
C THR A 367 0.42 -13.04 -23.24
N VAL A 368 -0.50 -12.46 -22.47
CA VAL A 368 -1.97 -12.57 -22.66
C VAL A 368 -2.43 -11.84 -23.92
N ASP A 369 -1.74 -10.76 -24.33
CA ASP A 369 -2.05 -9.97 -25.53
C ASP A 369 -3.47 -9.38 -25.53
N LEU A 370 -3.68 -8.34 -24.70
CA LEU A 370 -4.97 -7.65 -24.50
C LEU A 370 -5.42 -6.75 -25.68
N SER A 371 -5.09 -7.15 -26.90
CA SER A 371 -5.53 -6.51 -28.14
C SER A 371 -7.07 -6.47 -28.27
N GLN A 372 -7.59 -5.56 -29.10
CA GLN A 372 -9.03 -5.43 -29.31
C GLN A 372 -9.64 -6.74 -29.83
N ALA A 373 -9.03 -7.34 -30.86
CA ALA A 373 -9.50 -8.59 -31.46
C ALA A 373 -9.59 -9.74 -30.45
N ARG A 374 -8.66 -9.81 -29.47
CA ARG A 374 -8.71 -10.79 -28.38
C ARG A 374 -9.86 -10.50 -27.42
N CYS A 375 -10.04 -9.25 -27.03
CA CYS A 375 -11.16 -8.84 -26.16
C CYS A 375 -12.51 -9.14 -26.81
N ASP A 376 -12.64 -8.90 -28.12
CA ASP A 376 -13.86 -9.23 -28.88
C ASP A 376 -14.08 -10.76 -28.94
N ALA A 377 -13.02 -11.57 -28.98
CA ALA A 377 -13.11 -13.03 -28.92
C ALA A 377 -13.54 -13.54 -27.54
N VAL A 378 -13.01 -12.97 -26.45
CA VAL A 378 -13.47 -13.26 -25.08
C VAL A 378 -14.94 -12.86 -24.91
N THR A 379 -15.33 -11.70 -25.46
CA THR A 379 -16.72 -11.22 -25.47
C THR A 379 -17.64 -12.24 -26.14
N ARG A 380 -17.33 -12.67 -27.38
CA ARG A 380 -18.13 -13.68 -28.11
C ARG A 380 -18.23 -15.03 -27.38
N ALA A 381 -17.18 -15.45 -26.66
CA ALA A 381 -17.20 -16.69 -25.89
C ALA A 381 -18.13 -16.58 -24.66
N LEU A 382 -18.14 -15.43 -23.99
CA LEU A 382 -19.05 -15.14 -22.89
C LEU A 382 -20.50 -14.94 -23.39
N ASP A 383 -20.71 -14.21 -24.48
CA ASP A 383 -22.03 -14.06 -25.11
C ASP A 383 -22.65 -15.44 -25.40
N LYS A 384 -21.86 -16.34 -25.99
CA LYS A 384 -22.27 -17.73 -26.27
C LYS A 384 -22.61 -18.49 -24.99
N LEU A 385 -21.80 -18.39 -23.94
CA LEU A 385 -22.06 -19.05 -22.65
C LEU A 385 -23.38 -18.57 -22.04
N PHE A 386 -23.55 -17.24 -21.91
CA PHE A 386 -24.77 -16.66 -21.34
C PHE A 386 -26.02 -16.97 -22.17
N THR A 387 -25.89 -17.05 -23.50
CA THR A 387 -27.00 -17.43 -24.40
C THR A 387 -27.39 -18.92 -24.25
N LEU A 388 -26.41 -19.81 -24.09
CA LEU A 388 -26.65 -21.25 -23.93
C LEU A 388 -27.27 -21.60 -22.58
N GLU A 389 -26.73 -21.03 -21.49
CA GLU A 389 -27.23 -21.27 -20.14
C GLU A 389 -28.53 -20.52 -19.82
N ASN A 390 -28.81 -19.41 -20.53
CA ASN A 390 -30.00 -18.56 -20.35
C ASN A 390 -30.16 -18.06 -18.89
N VAL A 391 -29.04 -17.65 -18.29
CA VAL A 391 -28.94 -17.18 -16.89
C VAL A 391 -28.52 -15.71 -16.78
N ALA A 392 -28.85 -15.07 -15.66
CA ALA A 392 -28.48 -13.67 -15.39
C ALA A 392 -27.03 -13.48 -14.88
N TYR A 393 -26.40 -14.58 -14.43
CA TYR A 393 -25.05 -14.63 -13.88
C TYR A 393 -24.45 -16.04 -14.12
N ILE A 394 -23.13 -16.14 -14.22
CA ILE A 394 -22.40 -17.42 -14.26
C ILE A 394 -21.51 -17.50 -13.02
N VAL A 395 -21.55 -18.61 -12.28
CA VAL A 395 -20.63 -18.80 -11.15
C VAL A 395 -19.22 -19.05 -11.66
N LEU A 396 -18.27 -18.22 -11.24
CA LEU A 396 -16.91 -18.22 -11.80
C LEU A 396 -16.14 -19.52 -11.52
N ARG A 397 -16.41 -20.18 -10.39
CA ARG A 397 -15.78 -21.46 -9.99
C ARG A 397 -16.46 -22.70 -10.58
N ASP A 398 -17.62 -22.54 -11.22
CA ASP A 398 -18.41 -23.62 -11.82
C ASP A 398 -18.17 -23.74 -13.35
N ILE A 399 -17.41 -22.79 -13.93
CA ILE A 399 -16.98 -22.83 -15.33
C ILE A 399 -16.01 -24.02 -15.52
N THR A 400 -16.39 -24.95 -16.40
CA THR A 400 -15.60 -26.18 -16.63
C THR A 400 -14.28 -25.89 -17.37
N VAL A 401 -13.29 -26.77 -17.20
CA VAL A 401 -11.97 -26.65 -17.83
C VAL A 401 -12.08 -26.67 -19.37
N GLU A 402 -13.03 -27.43 -19.89
CA GLU A 402 -13.31 -27.54 -21.33
C GLU A 402 -13.87 -26.24 -21.89
N TRP A 403 -14.66 -25.48 -21.13
CA TRP A 403 -15.17 -24.20 -21.61
C TRP A 403 -14.04 -23.22 -21.93
N PHE A 404 -12.99 -23.18 -21.09
CA PHE A 404 -11.82 -22.31 -21.30
C PHE A 404 -11.08 -22.56 -22.62
N SER A 405 -11.26 -23.71 -23.28
CA SER A 405 -10.72 -23.98 -24.63
C SER A 405 -11.40 -23.16 -25.74
N HIS A 406 -12.56 -22.55 -25.48
CA HIS A 406 -13.23 -21.64 -26.42
C HIS A 406 -12.67 -20.21 -26.37
N LEU A 407 -11.82 -19.89 -25.40
CA LEU A 407 -11.15 -18.60 -25.30
C LEU A 407 -9.92 -18.56 -26.25
N PRO A 408 -9.54 -17.36 -26.74
CA PRO A 408 -8.45 -17.23 -27.70
C PRO A 408 -7.11 -17.67 -27.13
N GLU A 409 -6.37 -18.52 -27.85
CA GLU A 409 -5.10 -19.13 -27.44
C GLU A 409 -4.06 -18.10 -26.96
N ILE A 410 -3.50 -18.32 -25.78
CA ILE A 410 -2.42 -17.50 -25.21
C ILE A 410 -1.08 -18.00 -25.77
N ARG A 411 -0.15 -17.07 -26.02
CA ARG A 411 1.18 -17.39 -26.56
C ARG A 411 1.88 -18.43 -25.67
N GLY A 412 2.51 -19.43 -26.29
CA GLY A 412 3.17 -20.54 -25.58
C GLY A 412 2.23 -21.68 -25.16
N GLY A 413 0.97 -21.69 -25.60
CA GLY A 413 0.03 -22.77 -25.28
C GLY A 413 -0.47 -22.74 -23.84
N ILE A 414 -0.40 -21.57 -23.20
CA ILE A 414 -0.85 -21.36 -21.83
C ILE A 414 -2.39 -21.48 -21.79
N PRO A 415 -2.96 -22.37 -20.96
CA PRO A 415 -4.41 -22.48 -20.84
C PRO A 415 -4.99 -21.29 -20.09
N TRP A 416 -6.27 -20.99 -20.33
CA TRP A 416 -6.99 -20.02 -19.51
C TRP A 416 -7.39 -20.62 -18.17
N THR A 417 -7.49 -19.75 -17.16
CA THR A 417 -7.97 -20.08 -15.82
C THR A 417 -9.11 -19.13 -15.43
N ALA A 418 -9.90 -19.52 -14.43
CA ALA A 418 -10.93 -18.64 -13.87
C ALA A 418 -10.35 -17.32 -13.31
N LEU A 419 -9.15 -17.37 -12.72
CA LEU A 419 -8.53 -16.18 -12.11
C LEU A 419 -7.94 -15.26 -13.18
N LEU A 420 -7.35 -15.81 -14.24
CA LEU A 420 -6.92 -15.03 -15.39
C LEU A 420 -8.11 -14.37 -16.10
N LEU A 421 -9.22 -15.09 -16.30
CA LEU A 421 -10.43 -14.50 -16.88
C LEU A 421 -10.95 -13.34 -16.02
N GLN A 422 -11.03 -13.50 -14.70
CA GLN A 422 -11.37 -12.42 -13.77
C GLN A 422 -10.46 -11.20 -13.92
N GLU A 423 -9.15 -11.40 -13.98
CA GLU A 423 -8.18 -10.31 -14.11
C GLU A 423 -8.29 -9.62 -15.48
N VAL A 424 -8.52 -10.37 -16.56
CA VAL A 424 -8.76 -9.83 -17.89
C VAL A 424 -10.05 -8.99 -17.93
N LEU A 425 -11.13 -9.44 -17.29
CA LEU A 425 -12.35 -8.63 -17.15
C LEU A 425 -12.10 -7.35 -16.32
N ARG A 426 -11.24 -7.42 -15.29
CA ARG A 426 -10.87 -6.26 -14.46
C ARG A 426 -10.11 -5.19 -15.26
N VAL A 427 -9.15 -5.58 -16.10
CA VAL A 427 -8.30 -4.63 -16.86
C VAL A 427 -8.88 -4.24 -18.23
N CYS A 428 -9.82 -5.03 -18.77
CA CYS A 428 -10.50 -4.75 -20.05
C CYS A 428 -12.03 -4.58 -19.89
N PRO A 429 -12.54 -3.51 -19.25
CA PRO A 429 -13.98 -3.23 -19.14
C PRO A 429 -14.74 -3.22 -20.48
N LYS A 430 -14.05 -2.97 -21.59
CA LYS A 430 -14.58 -3.02 -22.95
C LYS A 430 -15.11 -4.40 -23.38
N ILE A 431 -14.83 -5.47 -22.62
CA ILE A 431 -15.42 -6.80 -22.82
C ILE A 431 -16.92 -6.81 -22.45
N GLY A 432 -17.41 -5.84 -21.68
CA GLY A 432 -18.84 -5.71 -21.37
C GLY A 432 -19.34 -6.68 -20.28
N TYR A 433 -18.42 -7.22 -19.49
CA TYR A 433 -18.69 -8.16 -18.39
C TYR A 433 -17.87 -7.77 -17.17
N ARG A 434 -18.46 -7.92 -15.97
CA ARG A 434 -17.82 -7.67 -14.67
C ARG A 434 -17.89 -8.90 -13.76
N VAL A 435 -17.01 -8.93 -12.77
CA VAL A 435 -17.01 -9.91 -11.69
C VAL A 435 -17.67 -9.34 -10.43
N ILE A 436 -18.62 -10.08 -9.86
CA ILE A 436 -19.21 -9.83 -8.55
C ILE A 436 -18.43 -10.63 -7.51
N PHE A 437 -17.80 -9.94 -6.55
CA PHE A 437 -17.05 -10.55 -5.46
C PHE A 437 -17.95 -10.88 -4.26
N SER A 438 -17.62 -11.95 -3.54
CA SER A 438 -18.34 -12.38 -2.34
C SER A 438 -18.15 -11.45 -1.12
N GLY A 439 -17.04 -10.72 -1.09
CA GLY A 439 -16.46 -10.21 0.15
C GLY A 439 -16.73 -8.76 0.54
N LEU A 440 -16.23 -8.45 1.73
CA LEU A 440 -15.96 -7.09 2.20
C LEU A 440 -14.56 -6.64 1.73
N ASP A 441 -14.32 -5.33 1.80
CA ASP A 441 -12.99 -4.73 1.58
C ASP A 441 -11.90 -5.49 2.36
N GLY A 442 -10.83 -5.92 1.66
CA GLY A 442 -9.67 -6.60 2.28
C GLY A 442 -9.58 -8.12 2.10
N GLN A 443 -10.34 -8.72 1.18
CA GLN A 443 -10.01 -10.07 0.67
C GLN A 443 -8.61 -10.12 0.01
N SER A 444 -8.02 -11.31 -0.08
CA SER A 444 -6.77 -11.49 -0.83
C SER A 444 -6.99 -11.20 -2.30
N LEU A 445 -6.01 -10.59 -2.97
CA LEU A 445 -6.17 -10.12 -4.34
C LEU A 445 -6.28 -11.27 -5.36
N ASP A 446 -5.90 -12.48 -4.98
CA ASP A 446 -6.05 -13.74 -5.72
C ASP A 446 -7.33 -14.54 -5.36
N THR A 447 -8.27 -13.93 -4.61
CA THR A 447 -9.58 -14.54 -4.37
C THR A 447 -10.42 -14.49 -5.65
N LEU A 448 -10.97 -15.63 -6.06
CA LEU A 448 -11.96 -15.67 -7.14
C LEU A 448 -13.28 -15.05 -6.67
N GLY A 449 -13.87 -14.19 -7.49
CA GLY A 449 -15.21 -13.66 -7.29
C GLY A 449 -16.28 -14.75 -7.37
N ALA A 450 -17.48 -14.41 -6.89
CA ALA A 450 -18.61 -15.33 -6.86
C ALA A 450 -19.21 -15.58 -8.24
N ALA A 451 -19.34 -14.55 -9.08
CA ALA A 451 -19.99 -14.66 -10.38
C ALA A 451 -19.50 -13.65 -11.42
N ILE A 452 -19.59 -14.01 -12.70
CA ILE A 452 -19.55 -13.08 -13.84
C ILE A 452 -20.99 -12.62 -14.15
N VAL A 453 -21.16 -11.35 -14.51
CA VAL A 453 -22.43 -10.79 -15.03
C VAL A 453 -22.16 -9.82 -16.19
N PRO A 454 -23.09 -9.68 -17.17
CA PRO A 454 -23.02 -8.63 -18.18
C PRO A 454 -23.04 -7.24 -17.54
N ASP A 455 -22.35 -6.26 -18.14
CA ASP A 455 -22.23 -4.93 -17.56
C ASP A 455 -23.57 -4.19 -17.44
N LYS A 456 -24.53 -4.52 -18.31
CA LYS A 456 -25.88 -3.97 -18.29
C LYS A 456 -26.87 -4.79 -17.45
N SER A 457 -26.42 -5.83 -16.75
CA SER A 457 -27.26 -6.67 -15.89
C SER A 457 -27.68 -5.95 -14.60
N ASP A 458 -28.92 -6.21 -14.18
CA ASP A 458 -29.49 -5.74 -12.91
C ASP A 458 -28.81 -6.34 -11.67
N VAL A 459 -28.10 -7.46 -11.83
CA VAL A 459 -27.35 -8.14 -10.76
C VAL A 459 -26.10 -7.32 -10.43
N LYS A 460 -26.16 -6.45 -9.41
CA LYS A 460 -25.13 -5.44 -9.11
C LYS A 460 -24.24 -5.81 -7.92
N THR A 461 -24.73 -6.66 -7.03
CA THR A 461 -24.09 -6.98 -5.74
C THR A 461 -24.08 -8.49 -5.49
N PHE A 462 -23.27 -8.93 -4.52
CA PHE A 462 -23.30 -10.32 -4.06
C PHE A 462 -24.67 -10.71 -3.51
N ALA A 463 -25.38 -9.79 -2.86
CA ALA A 463 -26.75 -10.00 -2.38
C ALA A 463 -27.74 -10.29 -3.53
N ASP A 464 -27.55 -9.69 -4.71
CA ASP A 464 -28.35 -9.99 -5.90
C ASP A 464 -28.10 -11.41 -6.43
N VAL A 465 -26.83 -11.81 -6.52
CA VAL A 465 -26.43 -13.16 -6.95
C VAL A 465 -27.02 -14.21 -6.01
N VAL A 466 -26.83 -14.03 -4.70
CA VAL A 466 -27.33 -14.95 -3.68
C VAL A 466 -28.86 -14.99 -3.64
N HIS A 467 -29.54 -13.83 -3.75
CA HIS A 467 -31.00 -13.80 -3.76
C HIS A 467 -31.55 -14.53 -4.98
N ARG A 468 -30.98 -14.29 -6.17
CA ARG A 468 -31.39 -14.94 -7.41
C ARG A 468 -31.19 -16.46 -7.35
N PHE A 469 -30.03 -16.90 -6.88
CA PHE A 469 -29.74 -18.31 -6.64
C PHE A 469 -30.74 -18.95 -5.67
N CYS A 470 -31.03 -18.30 -4.54
CA CYS A 470 -32.02 -18.80 -3.59
C CYS A 470 -33.45 -18.79 -4.15
N TYR A 471 -33.82 -17.84 -5.01
CA TYR A 471 -35.12 -17.83 -5.70
C TYR A 471 -35.25 -19.01 -6.69
N GLU A 472 -34.15 -19.38 -7.35
CA GLU A 472 -34.11 -20.48 -8.32
C GLU A 472 -33.97 -21.88 -7.69
N LYS A 473 -33.34 -21.97 -6.50
CA LYS A 473 -33.04 -23.25 -5.82
C LYS A 473 -33.84 -23.51 -4.53
N CYS A 474 -34.58 -22.54 -4.00
CA CYS A 474 -35.36 -22.68 -2.77
C CYS A 474 -36.78 -22.12 -2.95
N ALA A 475 -37.74 -22.70 -2.24
CA ALA A 475 -39.05 -22.08 -2.07
C ALA A 475 -38.93 -20.88 -1.12
N LEU A 476 -38.89 -19.67 -1.66
CA LEU A 476 -38.91 -18.43 -0.89
C LEU A 476 -40.35 -18.06 -0.48
N PRO A 477 -40.57 -17.40 0.67
CA PRO A 477 -39.57 -17.02 1.67
C PRO A 477 -39.13 -18.21 2.54
N ILE A 478 -37.85 -18.28 2.89
CA ILE A 478 -37.26 -19.37 3.68
C ILE A 478 -36.51 -18.85 4.91
N LYS A 479 -36.52 -19.61 6.01
CA LYS A 479 -35.71 -19.36 7.21
C LYS A 479 -34.77 -20.54 7.44
N MET A 480 -33.48 -20.28 7.61
CA MET A 480 -32.46 -21.33 7.81
C MET A 480 -31.28 -20.84 8.65
N PRO A 481 -30.44 -21.74 9.20
CA PRO A 481 -29.17 -21.35 9.82
C PRO A 481 -28.27 -20.64 8.80
N THR A 482 -27.61 -19.57 9.21
CA THR A 482 -26.69 -18.79 8.37
C THR A 482 -25.54 -19.63 7.83
N GLU A 483 -25.00 -20.55 8.64
CA GLU A 483 -23.95 -21.47 8.19
C GLU A 483 -24.48 -22.48 7.16
N LYS A 484 -25.75 -22.88 7.22
CA LYS A 484 -26.37 -23.72 6.16
C LYS A 484 -26.39 -22.96 4.83
N LEU A 485 -26.82 -21.69 4.83
CA LEU A 485 -26.75 -20.85 3.63
C LEU A 485 -25.30 -20.74 3.11
N ARG A 486 -24.34 -20.46 4.01
CA ARG A 486 -22.91 -20.35 3.63
C ARG A 486 -22.37 -21.64 2.99
N ILE A 487 -22.72 -22.80 3.54
CA ILE A 487 -22.34 -24.10 2.99
C ILE A 487 -22.94 -24.29 1.59
N THR A 488 -24.24 -24.02 1.42
CA THR A 488 -24.89 -24.12 0.09
C THR A 488 -24.28 -23.17 -0.93
N LEU A 489 -23.89 -21.94 -0.54
CA LEU A 489 -23.20 -21.00 -1.43
C LEU A 489 -21.77 -21.46 -1.79
N ARG A 490 -21.08 -22.15 -0.89
CA ARG A 490 -19.77 -22.77 -1.15
C ARG A 490 -19.90 -23.98 -2.08
N GLU A 491 -20.90 -24.83 -1.86
CA GLU A 491 -21.24 -25.98 -2.72
C GLU A 491 -21.63 -25.53 -4.13
N ALA A 492 -22.28 -24.37 -4.25
CA ALA A 492 -22.59 -23.72 -5.51
C ALA A 492 -21.43 -22.94 -6.14
N GLY A 493 -20.20 -23.01 -5.60
CA GLY A 493 -19.01 -22.33 -6.15
C GLY A 493 -18.94 -20.81 -5.95
N MET A 494 -19.87 -20.20 -5.20
CA MET A 494 -19.89 -18.75 -4.94
C MET A 494 -18.97 -18.30 -3.80
N LEU A 495 -18.51 -19.26 -2.98
CA LEU A 495 -17.60 -19.08 -1.85
C LEU A 495 -16.59 -20.22 -1.83
N ASP A 496 -15.48 -20.05 -1.12
CA ASP A 496 -14.47 -21.09 -0.90
C ASP A 496 -14.05 -21.19 0.57
N GLY A 497 -13.64 -22.39 1.00
CA GLY A 497 -13.13 -22.69 2.34
C GLY A 497 -13.87 -21.99 3.49
N ASN A 498 -13.19 -21.01 4.08
CA ASN A 498 -13.63 -20.22 5.24
C ASN A 498 -14.14 -18.81 4.87
N GLU A 499 -14.35 -18.50 3.58
CA GLU A 499 -14.95 -17.23 3.16
C GLU A 499 -16.27 -17.00 3.90
N LEU A 500 -16.43 -15.76 4.39
CA LEU A 500 -17.62 -15.24 5.07
C LEU A 500 -18.10 -16.00 6.33
N ILE A 501 -17.33 -16.94 6.89
CA ILE A 501 -17.73 -17.80 8.03
C ILE A 501 -18.34 -17.04 9.23
N TYR A 502 -17.88 -15.81 9.51
CA TYR A 502 -18.47 -14.92 10.53
C TYR A 502 -19.01 -13.60 9.97
N ASN A 503 -19.02 -13.42 8.66
CA ASN A 503 -19.27 -12.12 7.99
C ASN A 503 -20.35 -12.17 6.89
N LEU A 504 -21.02 -13.31 6.65
CA LEU A 504 -22.05 -13.43 5.61
C LEU A 504 -23.16 -12.37 5.77
N HIS A 505 -23.57 -12.06 7.00
CA HIS A 505 -24.54 -11.00 7.32
C HIS A 505 -24.10 -9.57 6.92
N LYS A 506 -22.80 -9.33 6.75
CA LYS A 506 -22.26 -8.05 6.29
C LYS A 506 -22.18 -7.98 4.77
N ALA A 507 -21.86 -9.10 4.12
CA ALA A 507 -21.84 -9.24 2.67
C ALA A 507 -23.25 -9.23 2.07
N LEU A 508 -24.23 -9.80 2.78
CA LEU A 508 -25.66 -9.83 2.43
C LEU A 508 -26.45 -8.74 3.17
N LYS A 509 -25.86 -7.54 3.34
CA LYS A 509 -26.53 -6.41 4.00
C LYS A 509 -27.53 -5.75 3.05
N ASP A 510 -28.66 -6.41 2.86
CA ASP A 510 -29.71 -6.04 1.92
C ASP A 510 -31.10 -6.38 2.51
N HIS A 511 -32.13 -5.60 2.17
CA HIS A 511 -33.51 -5.76 2.67
C HIS A 511 -34.11 -7.16 2.48
N ARG A 512 -33.68 -7.91 1.47
CA ARG A 512 -34.15 -9.28 1.18
C ARG A 512 -33.65 -10.31 2.21
N PHE A 513 -32.71 -9.95 3.10
CA PHE A 513 -32.08 -10.84 4.07
C PHE A 513 -32.25 -10.33 5.52
N GLY A 514 -33.15 -10.97 6.27
CA GLY A 514 -33.34 -10.71 7.69
C GLY A 514 -32.46 -11.62 8.56
N PHE A 515 -31.36 -11.09 9.10
CA PHE A 515 -30.52 -11.79 10.07
C PHE A 515 -31.05 -11.64 11.50
N THR A 516 -31.07 -12.74 12.24
CA THR A 516 -31.60 -12.88 13.61
C THR A 516 -30.71 -13.79 14.45
N ASP A 517 -30.94 -13.84 15.76
CA ASP A 517 -30.20 -14.73 16.69
C ASP A 517 -28.68 -14.53 16.58
N GLU A 518 -28.18 -13.34 16.88
CA GLU A 518 -26.75 -12.98 16.73
C GLU A 518 -26.17 -13.22 15.32
N ASN A 519 -27.02 -13.15 14.29
CA ASN A 519 -26.74 -13.51 12.89
C ASN A 519 -26.55 -15.02 12.62
N ARG A 520 -26.90 -15.90 13.56
CA ARG A 520 -26.87 -17.36 13.40
C ARG A 520 -28.01 -17.88 12.51
N THR A 521 -29.10 -17.11 12.36
CA THR A 521 -30.26 -17.47 11.55
C THR A 521 -30.59 -16.37 10.53
N VAL A 522 -30.83 -16.77 9.27
CA VAL A 522 -31.23 -15.87 8.18
C VAL A 522 -32.64 -16.22 7.69
N LYS A 523 -33.46 -15.20 7.44
CA LYS A 523 -34.71 -15.27 6.69
C LYS A 523 -34.50 -14.58 5.33
N ILE A 524 -34.70 -15.31 4.23
CA ILE A 524 -34.64 -14.78 2.87
C ILE A 524 -36.07 -14.50 2.41
N LEU A 525 -36.33 -13.30 1.91
CA LEU A 525 -37.63 -12.84 1.45
C LEU A 525 -37.81 -13.10 -0.05
N GLU A 526 -39.06 -13.26 -0.47
CA GLU A 526 -39.42 -13.41 -1.90
C GLU A 526 -39.25 -12.10 -2.69
N ARG A 527 -39.44 -10.96 -2.00
CA ARG A 527 -39.22 -9.59 -2.48
C ARG A 527 -38.53 -8.77 -1.40
#